data_AF-A0A428PLC2-F1
#
_entry.id   AF-A0A428PLC2-F1
#
_cell.length_a   1.000
_cell.length_b   1.000
_cell.length_c   1.000
_cell.angle_alpha   90.00
_cell.angle_beta   90.00
_cell.angle_gamma   90.00
#
_symmetry.space_group_name_H-M   'P 1'
#
loop_
_entity.id
_entity.type
_entity.pdbx_description
1 polymer ?
#
loop_
_entity_poly.entity_id
_entity_poly.type
_entity_poly.pdbx_seq_one_letter_code
_entity_poly.pdbx_strand_id
1 'polypeptide(L)'
;MDRQRLFVQGSAMDLASSYSVRQFTSTYGRRANLFAAIIPITAFILGSWQVQRLGWKTELIAKFEDRLVRDPLPLPPTIDPSAVHEFDYRRVTATGRFRHDQEMLIGPRMRDGTDGYMVITPLEREDATTILVNRGWIDKKHRNQKTRPDGLPKGEVTVEGLLREPWKKNMFTPDNQPEKGLFYFPDVKQMAELTGSQPVWIEATMEPEFMQMVDYEARGIPYGRAAEVNLRNNHAQYIFTWYGLCAATSIMLWMVVKKPSNEIARRVARSKGL
;
A
#
# COMPACT_ATOMS: atom_id res chain seq x y z
N MET A 1 79.53 -27.88 18.90
CA MET A 1 78.80 -26.91 19.76
C MET A 1 77.66 -26.19 19.02
N ASP A 2 77.12 -26.76 17.92
CA ASP A 2 76.29 -25.98 16.98
C ASP A 2 74.87 -26.55 16.73
N ARG A 3 74.60 -27.80 17.16
CA ARG A 3 73.26 -28.40 17.00
C ARG A 3 72.21 -27.87 17.98
N GLN A 4 72.61 -27.39 19.17
CA GLN A 4 71.67 -26.88 20.16
C GLN A 4 71.14 -25.47 19.83
N ARG A 5 71.93 -24.62 19.16
CA ARG A 5 71.46 -23.28 18.75
C ARG A 5 70.45 -23.34 17.61
N LEU A 6 70.69 -24.19 16.61
CA LEU A 6 69.75 -24.39 15.48
C LEU A 6 68.39 -24.96 15.93
N PHE A 7 68.38 -25.84 16.93
CA PHE A 7 67.13 -26.40 17.48
C PHE A 7 66.29 -25.38 18.24
N VAL A 8 66.93 -24.49 19.00
CA VAL A 8 66.25 -23.40 19.74
C VAL A 8 65.71 -22.33 18.78
N GLN A 9 66.44 -22.01 17.72
CA GLN A 9 66.00 -21.05 16.70
C GLN A 9 64.80 -21.55 15.88
N GLY A 10 64.78 -22.83 15.48
CA GLY A 10 63.62 -23.44 14.79
C GLY A 10 62.36 -23.46 15.68
N SER A 11 62.51 -23.82 16.95
CA SER A 11 61.41 -23.85 17.93
C SER A 11 60.80 -22.46 18.19
N ALA A 12 61.64 -21.41 18.28
CA ALA A 12 61.17 -20.05 18.49
C ALA A 12 60.44 -19.47 17.26
N MET A 13 60.90 -19.77 16.04
CA MET A 13 60.21 -19.38 14.80
C MET A 13 58.87 -20.11 14.63
N ASP A 14 58.79 -21.40 14.94
CA ASP A 14 57.55 -22.17 14.90
C ASP A 14 56.52 -21.69 15.94
N LEU A 15 56.98 -21.29 17.12
CA LEU A 15 56.14 -20.66 18.14
C LEU A 15 55.64 -19.29 17.65
N ALA A 16 56.49 -18.41 17.13
CA ALA A 16 56.05 -17.11 16.62
C ALA A 16 55.05 -17.22 15.44
N SER A 17 55.27 -18.17 14.54
CA SER A 17 54.39 -18.48 13.41
C SER A 17 53.03 -19.02 13.87
N SER A 18 53.02 -19.98 14.80
CA SER A 18 51.78 -20.55 15.34
C SER A 18 50.98 -19.55 16.20
N TYR A 19 51.65 -18.64 16.91
CA TYR A 19 51.00 -17.55 17.64
C TYR A 19 50.37 -16.51 16.71
N SER A 20 51.06 -16.09 15.64
CA SER A 20 50.52 -15.10 14.69
C SER A 20 49.33 -15.65 13.91
N VAL A 21 49.37 -16.92 13.49
CA VAL A 21 48.25 -17.59 12.80
C VAL A 21 47.04 -17.77 13.74
N ARG A 22 47.26 -18.08 15.02
CA ARG A 22 46.19 -18.14 16.04
C ARG A 22 45.58 -16.77 16.34
N GLN A 23 46.38 -15.71 16.41
CA GLN A 23 45.86 -14.34 16.60
C GLN A 23 45.11 -13.84 15.36
N PHE A 24 45.60 -14.12 14.15
CA PHE A 24 44.97 -13.73 12.90
C PHE A 24 43.61 -14.43 12.70
N THR A 25 43.54 -15.75 12.90
CA THR A 25 42.28 -16.54 12.83
C THR A 25 41.28 -16.17 13.92
N SER A 26 41.74 -15.86 15.14
CA SER A 26 40.91 -15.37 16.25
C SER A 26 40.29 -13.99 15.96
N THR A 27 41.07 -13.06 15.41
CA THR A 27 40.62 -11.68 15.14
C THR A 27 39.66 -11.65 13.94
N TYR A 28 39.94 -12.44 12.89
CA TYR A 28 39.04 -12.60 11.74
C TYR A 28 37.73 -13.29 12.11
N GLY A 29 37.77 -14.34 12.94
CA GLY A 29 36.55 -14.99 13.46
C GLY A 29 35.69 -14.06 14.32
N ARG A 30 36.34 -13.23 15.17
CA ARG A 30 35.63 -12.26 16.02
C ARG A 30 35.00 -11.12 15.20
N ARG A 31 35.68 -10.63 14.15
CA ARG A 31 35.13 -9.65 13.21
C ARG A 31 34.00 -10.23 12.36
N ALA A 32 34.13 -11.46 11.86
CA ALA A 32 33.09 -12.14 11.10
C ALA A 32 31.81 -12.37 11.94
N ASN A 33 31.95 -12.72 13.23
CA ASN A 33 30.83 -12.85 14.15
C ASN A 33 30.13 -11.50 14.44
N LEU A 34 30.88 -10.40 14.49
CA LEU A 34 30.33 -9.04 14.61
C LEU A 34 29.51 -8.65 13.37
N PHE A 35 30.00 -8.94 12.16
CA PHE A 35 29.24 -8.72 10.93
C PHE A 35 27.98 -9.60 10.86
N ALA A 36 28.08 -10.86 11.28
CA ALA A 36 26.94 -11.78 11.33
C ALA A 36 25.84 -11.34 12.31
N ALA A 37 26.20 -10.59 13.37
CA ALA A 37 25.24 -10.05 14.34
C ALA A 37 24.40 -8.88 13.80
N ILE A 38 24.81 -8.23 12.71
CA ILE A 38 24.04 -7.14 12.09
C ILE A 38 22.68 -7.65 11.57
N ILE A 39 22.63 -8.87 11.05
CA ILE A 39 21.42 -9.44 10.45
C ILE A 39 20.29 -9.61 11.48
N PRO A 40 20.49 -10.29 12.63
CA PRO A 40 19.43 -10.40 13.64
C PRO A 40 19.05 -9.04 14.24
N ILE A 41 20.00 -8.12 14.43
CA ILE A 41 19.70 -6.77 14.95
C ILE A 41 18.81 -5.99 13.99
N THR A 42 19.17 -5.95 12.71
CA THR A 42 18.37 -5.26 11.69
C THR A 42 16.99 -5.91 11.53
N ALA A 43 16.91 -7.25 11.53
CA ALA A 43 15.64 -7.97 11.50
C ALA A 43 14.76 -7.67 12.72
N PHE A 44 15.34 -7.55 13.92
CA PHE A 44 14.61 -7.17 15.13
C PHE A 44 14.07 -5.74 15.07
N ILE A 45 14.87 -4.79 14.60
CA ILE A 45 14.45 -3.39 14.40
C ILE A 45 13.32 -3.32 13.38
N LEU A 46 13.45 -4.02 12.25
CA LEU A 46 12.41 -4.07 11.22
C LEU A 46 11.13 -4.75 11.73
N GLY A 47 11.24 -5.84 12.49
CA GLY A 47 10.10 -6.50 13.14
C GLY A 47 9.38 -5.57 14.11
N SER A 48 10.13 -4.85 14.95
CA SER A 48 9.59 -3.86 15.89
C SER A 48 8.87 -2.72 15.17
N TRP A 49 9.47 -2.21 14.09
CA TRP A 49 8.84 -1.19 13.24
C TRP A 49 7.53 -1.70 12.62
N GLN A 50 7.48 -2.95 12.17
CA GLN A 50 6.26 -3.53 11.61
C GLN A 50 5.14 -3.67 12.65
N VAL A 51 5.46 -3.96 13.93
CA VAL A 51 4.47 -3.95 15.03
C VAL A 51 3.88 -2.56 15.22
N GLN A 52 4.72 -1.53 15.31
CA GLN A 52 4.25 -0.14 15.44
C GLN A 52 3.42 0.27 14.22
N ARG A 53 3.88 -0.08 13.02
CA ARG A 53 3.19 0.23 11.76
C ARG A 53 1.84 -0.48 11.66
N LEU A 54 1.74 -1.71 12.15
CA LEU A 54 0.48 -2.45 12.26
C LEU A 54 -0.49 -1.71 13.17
N GLY A 55 -0.07 -1.34 14.39
CA GLY A 55 -0.91 -0.62 15.35
C GLY A 55 -1.45 0.69 14.78
N TRP A 56 -0.57 1.55 14.26
CA TRP A 56 -0.96 2.80 13.60
C TRP A 56 -1.96 2.58 12.47
N LYS A 57 -1.76 1.55 11.65
CA LYS A 57 -2.65 1.27 10.52
C LYS A 57 -4.01 0.74 10.99
N THR A 58 -4.04 -0.08 12.03
CA THR A 58 -5.28 -0.57 12.64
C THR A 58 -6.08 0.58 13.25
N GLU A 59 -5.44 1.51 13.96
CA GLU A 59 -6.08 2.72 14.49
C GLU A 59 -6.65 3.60 13.36
N LEU A 60 -5.92 3.75 12.26
CA LEU A 60 -6.39 4.49 11.09
C LEU A 60 -7.62 3.83 10.43
N ILE A 61 -7.61 2.50 10.29
CA ILE A 61 -8.76 1.73 9.78
C ILE A 61 -9.96 1.92 10.69
N ALA A 62 -9.80 1.73 12.00
CA ALA A 62 -10.87 1.91 12.98
C ALA A 62 -11.45 3.33 12.95
N LYS A 63 -10.61 4.35 12.78
CA LYS A 63 -11.06 5.75 12.60
C LYS A 63 -11.93 5.93 11.36
N PHE A 64 -11.60 5.27 10.25
CA PHE A 64 -12.40 5.35 9.02
C PHE A 64 -13.69 4.52 9.12
N GLU A 65 -13.64 3.35 9.73
CA GLU A 65 -14.83 2.53 10.01
C GLU A 65 -15.82 3.29 10.91
N ASP A 66 -15.36 3.97 11.95
CA ASP A 66 -16.20 4.84 12.80
C ASP A 66 -16.89 5.96 12.00
N ARG A 67 -16.22 6.52 10.98
CA ARG A 67 -16.81 7.55 10.12
C ARG A 67 -17.87 7.00 9.17
N LEU A 68 -17.72 5.75 8.73
CA LEU A 68 -18.66 5.08 7.84
C LEU A 68 -19.96 4.69 8.54
N VAL A 69 -19.91 4.31 9.82
CA VAL A 69 -21.13 3.93 10.56
C VAL A 69 -21.97 5.14 10.99
N ARG A 70 -21.41 6.36 10.94
CA ARG A 70 -22.16 7.59 11.25
C ARG A 70 -23.19 7.90 10.16
N ASP A 71 -24.31 8.47 10.59
CA ASP A 71 -25.36 8.94 9.67
C ASP A 71 -24.81 9.92 8.63
N PRO A 72 -25.22 9.84 7.36
CA PRO A 72 -24.77 10.77 6.33
C PRO A 72 -25.08 12.22 6.68
N LEU A 73 -24.13 13.13 6.43
CA LEU A 73 -24.37 14.58 6.58
C LEU A 73 -24.83 15.18 5.26
N PRO A 74 -25.80 16.11 5.28
CA PRO A 74 -26.09 16.91 4.10
C PRO A 74 -24.84 17.72 3.73
N LEU A 75 -24.47 17.68 2.46
CA LEU A 75 -23.31 18.39 1.96
C LEU A 75 -23.58 19.90 1.97
N PRO A 76 -22.71 20.73 2.59
CA PRO A 76 -22.95 22.16 2.65
C PRO A 76 -22.86 22.82 1.25
N PRO A 77 -23.48 24.01 1.06
CA PRO A 77 -23.42 24.77 -0.19
C PRO A 77 -22.00 25.05 -0.67
N THR A 78 -21.14 25.50 0.24
CA THR A 78 -19.73 25.80 -0.05
C THR A 78 -18.85 24.84 0.71
N ILE A 79 -17.92 24.20 0.00
CA ILE A 79 -16.98 23.25 0.59
C ILE A 79 -15.57 23.78 0.36
N ASP A 80 -14.80 23.86 1.44
CA ASP A 80 -13.37 24.11 1.35
C ASP A 80 -12.66 22.83 0.85
N PRO A 81 -12.05 22.85 -0.34
CA PRO A 81 -11.34 21.68 -0.88
C PRO A 81 -10.17 21.25 0.00
N SER A 82 -9.57 22.16 0.77
CA SER A 82 -8.45 21.85 1.66
C SER A 82 -8.88 21.03 2.89
N ALA A 83 -10.15 21.14 3.29
CA ALA A 83 -10.71 20.40 4.41
C ALA A 83 -11.10 18.95 4.04
N VAL A 84 -11.23 18.63 2.74
CA VAL A 84 -11.70 17.30 2.27
C VAL A 84 -10.88 16.15 2.87
N HIS A 85 -9.56 16.31 3.00
CA HIS A 85 -8.69 15.31 3.62
C HIS A 85 -9.09 14.96 5.06
N GLU A 86 -9.55 15.96 5.83
CA GLU A 86 -9.97 15.75 7.22
C GLU A 86 -11.25 14.93 7.32
N PHE A 87 -12.09 14.98 6.28
CA PHE A 87 -13.36 14.28 6.17
C PHE A 87 -13.29 13.01 5.32
N ASP A 88 -12.10 12.48 5.01
CA ASP A 88 -11.97 11.23 4.27
C ASP A 88 -12.79 10.10 4.95
N TYR A 89 -13.48 9.30 4.13
CA TYR A 89 -14.47 8.30 4.54
C TYR A 89 -15.73 8.83 5.27
N ARG A 90 -16.01 10.14 5.24
CA ARG A 90 -17.27 10.67 5.77
C ARG A 90 -18.41 10.45 4.77
N ARG A 91 -19.48 9.78 5.23
CA ARG A 91 -20.74 9.69 4.47
C ARG A 91 -21.41 11.04 4.37
N VAL A 92 -21.84 11.38 3.16
CA VAL A 92 -22.54 12.63 2.83
C VAL A 92 -23.71 12.36 1.90
N THR A 93 -24.70 13.25 1.94
CA THR A 93 -25.83 13.27 1.02
C THR A 93 -25.89 14.58 0.26
N ALA A 94 -26.20 14.50 -1.03
CA ALA A 94 -26.41 15.66 -1.88
C ALA A 94 -27.61 15.41 -2.80
N THR A 95 -28.51 16.37 -2.86
CA THR A 95 -29.70 16.32 -3.71
C THR A 95 -29.57 17.34 -4.84
N GLY A 96 -29.94 16.95 -6.05
CA GLY A 96 -29.86 17.81 -7.22
C GLY A 96 -30.20 17.09 -8.52
N ARG A 97 -29.82 17.68 -9.65
CA ARG A 97 -30.02 17.14 -11.00
C ARG A 97 -28.69 16.88 -11.68
N PHE A 98 -28.55 15.70 -12.28
CA PHE A 98 -27.33 15.38 -13.03
C PHE A 98 -27.26 16.14 -14.36
N ARG A 99 -26.11 16.77 -14.60
CA ARG A 99 -25.73 17.38 -15.87
C ARG A 99 -25.11 16.33 -16.79
N HIS A 100 -25.96 15.45 -17.33
CA HIS A 100 -25.52 14.37 -18.24
C HIS A 100 -24.87 14.91 -19.52
N ASP A 101 -25.15 16.16 -19.90
CA ASP A 101 -24.49 16.89 -20.98
C ASP A 101 -22.98 17.14 -20.73
N GLN A 102 -22.58 17.12 -19.46
CA GLN A 102 -21.21 17.35 -18.99
C GLN A 102 -20.58 16.11 -18.34
N GLU A 103 -21.12 14.93 -18.65
CA GLU A 103 -20.59 13.68 -18.14
C GLU A 103 -19.17 13.41 -18.68
N MET A 104 -18.27 13.03 -17.77
CA MET A 104 -16.89 12.71 -18.05
C MET A 104 -16.61 11.24 -17.71
N LEU A 105 -15.89 10.55 -18.60
CA LEU A 105 -15.53 9.15 -18.43
C LEU A 105 -14.04 9.01 -18.15
N ILE A 106 -13.69 8.49 -16.97
CA ILE A 106 -12.31 8.18 -16.60
C ILE A 106 -12.00 6.74 -16.98
N GLY A 107 -11.04 6.51 -17.87
CA GLY A 107 -10.66 5.17 -18.29
C GLY A 107 -9.37 5.10 -19.11
N PRO A 108 -8.93 3.88 -19.47
CA PRO A 108 -9.55 2.60 -19.14
C PRO A 108 -9.50 2.24 -17.64
N ARG A 109 -10.52 1.55 -17.13
CA ARG A 109 -10.61 1.02 -15.76
C ARG A 109 -11.10 -0.41 -15.79
N MET A 110 -10.24 -1.33 -15.37
CA MET A 110 -10.61 -2.74 -15.21
C MET A 110 -11.42 -2.96 -13.93
N ARG A 111 -12.49 -3.75 -14.04
CA ARG A 111 -13.28 -4.31 -12.93
C ARG A 111 -13.62 -5.75 -13.29
N ASP A 112 -13.26 -6.69 -12.42
CA ASP A 112 -13.55 -8.13 -12.56
C ASP A 112 -13.17 -8.74 -13.92
N GLY A 113 -12.05 -8.28 -14.50
CA GLY A 113 -11.53 -8.74 -15.79
C GLY A 113 -12.11 -8.03 -17.02
N THR A 114 -13.09 -7.14 -16.84
CA THR A 114 -13.72 -6.36 -17.90
C THR A 114 -13.21 -4.93 -17.92
N ASP A 115 -12.94 -4.39 -19.11
CA ASP A 115 -12.54 -3.00 -19.29
C ASP A 115 -13.76 -2.07 -19.35
N GLY A 116 -13.61 -0.86 -18.82
CA GLY A 116 -14.70 0.07 -18.70
C GLY A 116 -14.26 1.46 -18.26
N TYR A 117 -15.23 2.22 -17.77
CA TYR A 117 -15.07 3.61 -17.42
C TYR A 117 -15.69 3.90 -16.06
N MET A 118 -15.07 4.82 -15.33
CA MET A 118 -15.71 5.46 -14.20
C MET A 118 -16.49 6.68 -14.69
N VAL A 119 -17.73 6.81 -14.24
CA VAL A 119 -18.67 7.83 -14.69
C VAL A 119 -18.69 8.97 -13.70
N ILE A 120 -18.20 10.13 -14.12
CA ILE A 120 -18.22 11.35 -13.33
C ILE A 120 -19.26 12.27 -13.96
N THR A 121 -20.25 12.69 -13.17
CA THR A 121 -21.32 13.57 -13.64
C THR A 121 -21.48 14.73 -12.66
N PRO A 122 -21.48 15.98 -13.13
CA PRO A 122 -21.81 17.11 -12.26
C PRO A 122 -23.25 17.02 -11.76
N LEU A 123 -23.45 17.30 -10.48
CA LEU A 123 -24.76 17.38 -9.82
C LEU A 123 -25.03 18.85 -9.51
N GLU A 124 -26.00 19.42 -10.21
CA GLU A 124 -26.51 20.78 -9.98
C GLU A 124 -27.52 20.75 -8.83
N ARG A 125 -27.20 21.42 -7.72
CA ARG A 125 -28.02 21.47 -6.51
C ARG A 125 -28.97 22.68 -6.52
N GLU A 126 -29.97 22.67 -5.65
CA GLU A 126 -31.00 23.74 -5.59
C GLU A 126 -30.44 25.14 -5.32
N ASP A 127 -29.31 25.23 -4.61
CA ASP A 127 -28.61 26.49 -4.31
C ASP A 127 -27.73 26.99 -5.47
N ALA A 128 -27.93 26.45 -6.69
CA ALA A 128 -27.15 26.68 -7.90
C ALA A 128 -25.66 26.30 -7.79
N THR A 129 -25.26 25.63 -6.72
CA THR A 129 -23.91 25.10 -6.60
C THR A 129 -23.83 23.74 -7.27
N THR A 130 -22.72 23.50 -7.98
CA THR A 130 -22.51 22.22 -8.67
C THR A 130 -21.33 21.48 -8.05
N ILE A 131 -21.46 20.17 -7.87
CA ILE A 131 -20.39 19.29 -7.35
C ILE A 131 -20.15 18.14 -8.32
N LEU A 132 -18.96 17.54 -8.29
CA LEU A 132 -18.68 16.34 -9.08
C LEU A 132 -19.17 15.09 -8.33
N VAL A 133 -19.85 14.19 -9.02
CA VAL A 133 -20.25 12.90 -8.46
C VAL A 133 -19.61 11.80 -9.29
N ASN A 134 -18.76 11.00 -8.67
CA ASN A 134 -18.34 9.72 -9.20
C ASN A 134 -19.48 8.71 -8.95
N ARG A 135 -20.24 8.41 -10.00
CA ARG A 135 -21.40 7.52 -9.98
C ARG A 135 -21.03 6.04 -10.00
N GLY A 136 -19.75 5.72 -10.18
CA GLY A 136 -19.25 4.36 -10.24
C GLY A 136 -18.84 3.92 -11.63
N TRP A 137 -18.82 2.61 -11.85
CA TRP A 137 -18.24 2.00 -13.05
C TRP A 137 -19.29 1.53 -14.04
N ILE A 138 -18.97 1.59 -15.34
CA ILE A 138 -19.73 1.00 -16.44
C ILE A 138 -18.79 0.23 -17.38
N ASP A 139 -19.33 -0.81 -18.02
CA ASP A 139 -18.64 -1.56 -19.09
C ASP A 139 -18.37 -0.63 -20.29
N LYS A 140 -17.25 -0.86 -20.98
CA LYS A 140 -16.87 -0.18 -22.22
C LYS A 140 -17.99 -0.15 -23.27
N LYS A 141 -18.83 -1.18 -23.38
CA LYS A 141 -19.98 -1.20 -24.30
C LYS A 141 -21.00 -0.10 -24.00
N HIS A 142 -21.09 0.35 -22.75
CA HIS A 142 -21.99 1.42 -22.29
C HIS A 142 -21.36 2.81 -22.32
N ARG A 143 -20.18 2.97 -22.95
CA ARG A 143 -19.52 4.28 -23.10
C ARG A 143 -20.45 5.33 -23.70
N ASN A 144 -21.23 4.96 -24.72
CA ASN A 144 -22.19 5.87 -25.33
C ASN A 144 -23.49 5.91 -24.50
N GLN A 145 -23.88 7.09 -24.03
CA GLN A 145 -25.12 7.32 -23.28
C GLN A 145 -26.37 6.72 -23.94
N LYS A 146 -26.44 6.69 -25.28
CA LYS A 146 -27.57 6.08 -26.03
C LYS A 146 -27.77 4.58 -25.75
N THR A 147 -26.74 3.90 -25.26
CA THR A 147 -26.75 2.47 -24.97
C THR A 147 -27.10 2.15 -23.50
N ARG A 148 -27.38 3.17 -22.68
CA ARG A 148 -27.69 3.03 -21.25
C ARG A 148 -28.66 4.10 -20.75
N PRO A 149 -29.88 4.20 -21.32
CA PRO A 149 -30.87 5.21 -20.91
C PRO A 149 -31.22 5.13 -19.42
N ASP A 150 -31.24 3.94 -18.83
CA ASP A 150 -31.51 3.71 -17.41
C ASP A 150 -30.40 4.28 -16.51
N GLY A 151 -29.17 4.37 -17.04
CA GLY A 151 -28.04 5.02 -16.38
C GLY A 151 -28.10 6.55 -16.39
N LEU A 152 -29.16 7.15 -16.94
CA LEU A 152 -29.33 8.59 -17.11
C LEU A 152 -30.64 9.06 -16.46
N PRO A 153 -30.75 8.96 -15.12
CA PRO A 153 -31.97 9.37 -14.42
C PRO A 153 -32.28 10.83 -14.73
N LYS A 154 -33.55 11.09 -15.05
CA LYS A 154 -34.07 12.43 -15.35
C LYS A 154 -34.77 12.98 -14.13
N GLY A 155 -34.51 14.23 -13.81
CA GLY A 155 -35.10 14.89 -12.64
C GLY A 155 -34.16 14.91 -11.44
N GLU A 156 -34.75 15.14 -10.28
CA GLU A 156 -34.02 15.26 -9.02
C GLU A 156 -33.66 13.89 -8.46
N VAL A 157 -32.44 13.80 -7.94
CA VAL A 157 -31.87 12.60 -7.33
C VAL A 157 -31.17 12.97 -6.03
N THR A 158 -31.23 12.07 -5.05
CA THR A 158 -30.41 12.15 -3.84
C THR A 158 -29.28 11.15 -3.98
N VAL A 159 -28.05 11.65 -3.96
CA VAL A 159 -26.83 10.86 -3.96
C VAL A 159 -26.34 10.72 -2.54
N GLU A 160 -26.20 9.48 -2.09
CA GLU A 160 -25.41 9.16 -0.90
C GLU A 160 -24.03 8.68 -1.34
N GLY A 161 -22.98 9.17 -0.69
CA GLY A 161 -21.63 8.78 -1.02
C GLY A 161 -20.61 9.18 0.02
N LEU A 162 -19.34 8.96 -0.31
CA LEU A 162 -18.22 9.34 0.53
C LEU A 162 -17.56 10.59 -0.02
N LEU A 163 -17.32 11.55 0.88
CA LEU A 163 -16.40 12.64 0.62
C LEU A 163 -14.97 12.10 0.75
N ARG A 164 -14.24 12.05 -0.37
CA ARG A 164 -12.89 11.43 -0.42
C ARG A 164 -11.95 12.22 -1.30
N GLU A 165 -10.66 12.08 -1.04
CA GLU A 165 -9.65 12.54 -1.98
C GLU A 165 -9.49 11.53 -3.13
N PRO A 166 -9.51 12.00 -4.39
CA PRO A 166 -9.24 11.15 -5.54
C PRO A 166 -7.81 10.60 -5.53
N TRP A 167 -7.60 9.44 -6.15
CA TRP A 167 -6.24 8.94 -6.37
C TRP A 167 -5.48 9.84 -7.34
N LYS A 168 -4.18 9.97 -7.12
CA LYS A 168 -3.29 10.78 -7.96
C LYS A 168 -2.71 9.95 -9.11
N LYS A 169 -2.37 10.63 -10.21
CA LYS A 169 -1.67 9.99 -11.33
C LYS A 169 -0.29 9.49 -10.91
N ASN A 170 0.15 8.39 -11.51
CA ASN A 170 1.55 7.93 -11.41
C ASN A 170 2.35 8.41 -12.63
N MET A 171 3.67 8.17 -12.63
CA MET A 171 4.57 8.57 -13.72
C MET A 171 4.23 7.95 -15.09
N PHE A 172 3.52 6.82 -15.11
CA PHE A 172 3.15 6.10 -16.33
C PHE A 172 1.73 6.43 -16.81
N THR A 173 0.98 7.25 -16.07
CA THR A 173 -0.37 7.65 -16.43
C THR A 173 -0.28 8.85 -17.38
N PRO A 174 -0.86 8.79 -18.59
CA PRO A 174 -0.89 9.93 -19.49
C PRO A 174 -1.66 11.11 -18.88
N ASP A 175 -1.37 12.31 -19.38
CA ASP A 175 -2.14 13.50 -19.05
C ASP A 175 -3.54 13.44 -19.68
N ASN A 176 -4.52 14.01 -18.96
CA ASN A 176 -5.89 14.16 -19.46
C ASN A 176 -5.89 15.04 -20.73
N GLN A 177 -6.80 14.75 -21.65
CA GLN A 177 -7.07 15.51 -22.88
C GLN A 177 -8.56 15.89 -22.92
N PRO A 178 -8.98 16.92 -22.14
CA PRO A 178 -10.38 17.32 -22.04
C PRO A 178 -11.03 17.69 -23.38
N GLU A 179 -10.25 18.27 -24.30
CA GLU A 179 -10.70 18.66 -25.64
C GLU A 179 -11.11 17.45 -26.51
N LYS A 180 -10.63 16.25 -26.16
CA LYS A 180 -11.02 14.98 -26.79
C LYS A 180 -11.95 14.15 -25.91
N GLY A 181 -12.34 14.65 -24.73
CA GLY A 181 -13.11 13.91 -23.73
C GLY A 181 -12.38 12.68 -23.17
N LEU A 182 -11.05 12.74 -23.10
CA LEU A 182 -10.22 11.64 -22.60
C LEU A 182 -9.67 11.98 -21.20
N PHE A 183 -10.17 11.28 -20.19
CA PHE A 183 -9.69 11.41 -18.82
C PHE A 183 -9.08 10.08 -18.36
N TYR A 184 -7.82 10.12 -17.91
CA TYR A 184 -7.07 8.95 -17.44
C TYR A 184 -6.97 8.89 -15.92
N PHE A 185 -7.18 10.02 -15.24
CA PHE A 185 -7.21 10.12 -13.78
C PHE A 185 -8.18 11.24 -13.33
N PRO A 186 -8.71 11.14 -12.09
CA PRO A 186 -9.63 12.11 -11.51
C PRO A 186 -8.91 13.39 -11.08
N ASP A 187 -8.60 14.25 -12.04
CA ASP A 187 -8.18 15.63 -11.75
C ASP A 187 -9.41 16.47 -11.39
N VAL A 188 -9.79 16.43 -10.11
CA VAL A 188 -11.01 17.09 -9.61
C VAL A 188 -10.98 18.60 -9.84
N LYS A 189 -9.80 19.25 -9.82
CA LYS A 189 -9.70 20.69 -10.09
C LYS A 189 -9.97 20.97 -11.56
N GLN A 190 -9.28 20.29 -12.47
CA GLN A 190 -9.50 20.42 -13.90
C GLN A 190 -10.95 20.10 -14.29
N MET A 191 -11.50 19.00 -13.78
CA MET A 191 -12.87 18.58 -14.05
C MET A 191 -13.88 19.62 -13.57
N ALA A 192 -13.67 20.17 -12.38
CA ALA A 192 -14.56 21.19 -11.81
C ALA A 192 -14.51 22.51 -12.59
N GLU A 193 -13.32 22.93 -13.04
CA GLU A 193 -13.15 24.11 -13.91
C GLU A 193 -13.91 23.95 -15.24
N LEU A 194 -13.87 22.75 -15.84
CA LEU A 194 -14.56 22.46 -17.10
C LEU A 194 -16.09 22.48 -16.97
N THR A 195 -16.62 22.14 -15.80
CA THR A 195 -18.06 21.99 -15.56
C THR A 195 -18.67 23.11 -14.72
N GLY A 196 -17.88 24.10 -14.30
CA GLY A 196 -18.32 25.14 -13.37
C GLY A 196 -18.71 24.58 -11.99
N SER A 197 -18.14 23.44 -11.61
CA SER A 197 -18.38 22.80 -10.32
C SER A 197 -17.40 23.29 -9.27
N GLN A 198 -17.69 23.01 -8.00
CA GLN A 198 -16.71 23.11 -6.94
C GLN A 198 -15.65 22.00 -7.12
N PRO A 199 -14.37 22.26 -6.78
CA PRO A 199 -13.28 21.28 -6.93
C PRO A 199 -13.30 20.26 -5.78
N VAL A 200 -14.43 19.59 -5.65
CA VAL A 200 -14.77 18.56 -4.68
C VAL A 200 -15.56 17.48 -5.41
N TRP A 201 -15.40 16.23 -4.97
CA TRP A 201 -16.16 15.14 -5.54
C TRP A 201 -16.73 14.22 -4.45
N ILE A 202 -17.82 13.53 -4.80
CA ILE A 202 -18.42 12.49 -3.96
C ILE A 202 -18.31 11.17 -4.70
N GLU A 203 -17.80 10.14 -4.05
CA GLU A 203 -17.89 8.76 -4.53
C GLU A 203 -19.26 8.20 -4.13
N ALA A 204 -20.19 8.08 -5.07
CA ALA A 204 -21.49 7.49 -4.82
C ALA A 204 -21.30 6.06 -4.32
N THR A 205 -21.83 5.79 -3.13
CA THR A 205 -21.77 4.47 -2.53
C THR A 205 -23.07 3.75 -2.78
N MET A 206 -22.97 2.47 -3.08
CA MET A 206 -24.13 1.63 -3.23
C MET A 206 -23.77 0.24 -2.71
N GLU A 207 -24.68 -0.35 -1.95
CA GLU A 207 -24.64 -1.76 -1.58
C GLU A 207 -25.75 -2.51 -2.33
N PRO A 208 -25.70 -2.59 -3.67
CA PRO A 208 -26.67 -3.40 -4.40
C PRO A 208 -26.45 -4.87 -4.05
N GLU A 209 -27.54 -5.62 -3.89
CA GLU A 209 -27.46 -7.08 -3.84
C GLU A 209 -26.83 -7.62 -5.13
N PHE A 210 -26.24 -8.81 -5.09
CA PHE A 210 -25.55 -9.38 -6.26
C PHE A 210 -26.42 -9.41 -7.52
N MET A 211 -27.70 -9.78 -7.41
CA MET A 211 -28.62 -9.76 -8.57
C MET A 211 -28.86 -8.35 -9.12
N GLN A 212 -28.91 -7.33 -8.24
CA GLN A 212 -29.02 -5.93 -8.68
C GLN A 212 -27.74 -5.46 -9.38
N MET A 213 -26.56 -5.90 -8.93
CA MET A 213 -25.30 -5.58 -9.63
C MET A 213 -25.31 -6.10 -11.07
N VAL A 214 -25.70 -7.36 -11.26
CA VAL A 214 -25.77 -7.99 -12.59
C VAL A 214 -26.74 -7.24 -13.50
N ASP A 215 -27.90 -6.86 -12.97
CA ASP A 215 -28.90 -6.10 -13.71
C ASP A 215 -28.41 -4.67 -14.05
N TYR A 216 -27.75 -3.99 -13.12
CA TYR A 216 -27.21 -2.65 -13.36
C TYR A 216 -26.12 -2.67 -14.44
N GLU A 217 -25.25 -3.67 -14.40
CA GLU A 217 -24.21 -3.85 -15.41
C GLU A 217 -24.81 -4.15 -16.79
N ALA A 218 -25.86 -4.97 -16.86
CA ALA A 218 -26.56 -5.26 -18.11
C ALA A 218 -27.24 -4.02 -18.71
N ARG A 219 -27.80 -3.15 -17.87
CA ARG A 219 -28.50 -1.92 -18.27
C ARG A 219 -27.59 -0.69 -18.40
N GLY A 220 -26.30 -0.83 -18.05
CA GLY A 220 -25.31 0.24 -18.07
C GLY A 220 -25.57 1.32 -17.02
N ILE A 221 -26.23 0.97 -15.91
CA ILE A 221 -26.38 1.86 -14.76
C ILE A 221 -25.04 1.92 -14.04
N PRO A 222 -24.41 3.10 -13.90
CA PRO A 222 -23.18 3.22 -13.14
C PRO A 222 -23.42 2.80 -11.69
N TYR A 223 -22.55 1.93 -11.18
CA TYR A 223 -22.63 1.48 -9.79
C TYR A 223 -21.29 1.63 -9.10
N GLY A 224 -21.35 2.28 -7.94
CA GLY A 224 -20.21 2.54 -7.07
C GLY A 224 -19.65 1.27 -6.42
N ARG A 225 -18.73 1.48 -5.48
CA ARG A 225 -18.30 0.43 -4.56
C ARG A 225 -19.10 0.54 -3.26
N ALA A 226 -19.12 -0.56 -2.50
CA ALA A 226 -19.59 -0.53 -1.13
C ALA A 226 -18.78 0.51 -0.33
N ALA A 227 -19.41 1.09 0.69
CA ALA A 227 -18.77 2.03 1.58
C ALA A 227 -17.84 1.27 2.54
N GLU A 228 -16.69 0.80 2.06
CA GLU A 228 -15.74 -0.01 2.83
C GLU A 228 -14.34 0.60 2.92
N VAL A 229 -13.68 0.41 4.07
CA VAL A 229 -12.27 0.79 4.27
C VAL A 229 -11.36 -0.30 3.73
N ASN A 230 -11.08 -0.26 2.43
CA ASN A 230 -10.19 -1.24 1.80
C ASN A 230 -8.70 -0.81 1.89
N LEU A 231 -8.13 -0.84 3.10
CA LEU A 231 -6.72 -0.56 3.35
C LEU A 231 -5.94 -1.86 3.55
N ARG A 232 -5.20 -2.29 2.51
CA ARG A 232 -4.38 -3.51 2.57
C ARG A 232 -3.43 -3.54 3.77
N ASN A 233 -3.61 -4.45 4.73
CA ASN A 233 -2.80 -4.54 5.94
C ASN A 233 -2.02 -5.87 6.04
N ASN A 234 -0.83 -5.92 5.42
CA ASN A 234 0.03 -7.10 5.45
C ASN A 234 1.06 -7.10 6.60
N HIS A 235 1.01 -6.12 7.51
CA HIS A 235 2.09 -5.91 8.49
C HIS A 235 2.25 -7.11 9.44
N ALA A 236 1.16 -7.80 9.79
CA ALA A 236 1.21 -9.05 10.57
C ALA A 236 2.09 -10.13 9.92
N GLN A 237 1.93 -10.38 8.60
CA GLN A 237 2.77 -11.34 7.88
C GLN A 237 4.25 -10.95 7.91
N TYR A 238 4.55 -9.65 7.77
CA TYR A 238 5.91 -9.16 7.84
C TYR A 238 6.49 -9.27 9.25
N ILE A 239 5.71 -9.06 10.31
CA ILE A 239 6.14 -9.28 11.71
C ILE A 239 6.66 -10.71 11.87
N PHE A 240 5.89 -11.71 11.42
CA PHE A 240 6.32 -13.11 11.47
C PHE A 240 7.59 -13.37 10.65
N THR A 241 7.69 -12.76 9.47
CA THR A 241 8.87 -12.89 8.60
C THR A 241 10.13 -12.33 9.28
N TRP A 242 10.07 -11.10 9.80
CA TRP A 242 11.22 -10.43 10.39
C TRP A 242 11.65 -11.04 11.72
N TYR A 243 10.71 -11.39 12.61
CA TYR A 243 11.07 -12.09 13.85
C TYR A 243 11.52 -13.53 13.59
N GLY A 244 10.98 -14.22 12.58
CA GLY A 244 11.47 -15.52 12.13
C GLY A 244 12.93 -15.46 11.67
N LEU A 245 13.26 -14.47 10.81
CA LEU A 245 14.64 -14.22 10.36
C LEU A 245 15.56 -13.86 11.54
N CYS A 246 15.09 -13.01 12.46
CA CYS A 246 15.83 -12.65 13.67
C CYS A 246 16.16 -13.89 14.51
N ALA A 247 15.18 -14.76 14.77
CA ALA A 247 15.37 -15.98 15.55
C ALA A 247 16.33 -16.95 14.85
N ALA A 248 16.10 -17.26 13.57
CA ALA A 248 16.93 -18.18 12.81
C ALA A 248 18.40 -17.73 12.74
N THR A 249 18.64 -16.45 12.44
CA THR A 249 20.00 -15.90 12.34
C THR A 249 20.69 -15.78 13.69
N SER A 250 19.94 -15.50 14.77
CA SER A 250 20.46 -15.55 16.14
C SER A 250 20.87 -16.97 16.55
N ILE A 251 20.07 -17.98 16.20
CA ILE A 251 20.40 -19.39 16.46
C ILE A 251 21.65 -19.80 15.68
N MET A 252 21.73 -19.45 14.39
CA MET A 252 22.92 -19.73 13.58
C MET A 252 24.17 -19.07 14.15
N LEU A 253 24.09 -17.80 14.56
CA LEU A 253 25.19 -17.09 15.20
C LEU A 253 25.60 -17.78 16.51
N TRP A 254 24.64 -18.17 17.33
CA TRP A 254 24.90 -18.90 18.57
C TRP A 254 25.59 -20.25 18.34
N MET A 255 25.15 -21.01 17.32
CA MET A 255 25.79 -22.29 16.95
C MET A 255 27.23 -22.09 16.46
N VAL A 256 27.50 -21.03 15.70
CA VAL A 256 28.85 -20.68 15.23
C VAL A 256 29.75 -20.29 16.39
N VAL A 257 29.25 -19.49 17.34
CA VAL A 257 30.00 -19.06 18.52
C VAL A 257 30.24 -20.21 19.51
N LYS A 258 29.28 -21.13 19.66
CA LYS A 258 29.38 -22.29 20.56
C LYS A 258 30.19 -23.45 20.02
N LYS A 259 30.50 -23.52 18.71
CA LYS A 259 31.35 -24.59 18.17
C LYS A 259 32.69 -24.62 18.92
N PRO A 260 32.99 -25.66 19.73
CA PRO A 260 34.25 -25.70 20.46
C PRO A 260 35.38 -25.83 19.44
N SER A 261 36.38 -24.96 19.57
CA SER A 261 37.65 -24.94 18.81
C SER A 261 38.55 -26.17 19.05
N ASN A 262 37.95 -27.31 19.44
CA ASN A 262 38.65 -28.52 19.85
C ASN A 262 38.59 -29.65 18.82
N GLU A 263 37.89 -29.51 17.69
CA GLU A 263 37.92 -30.58 16.68
C GLU A 263 39.27 -30.62 15.92
N ILE A 264 39.83 -29.46 15.61
CA ILE A 264 41.15 -29.34 14.97
C ILE A 264 42.25 -29.76 15.95
N ALA A 265 42.17 -29.34 17.22
CA ALA A 265 43.13 -29.73 18.25
C ALA A 265 43.10 -31.25 18.55
N ARG A 266 41.92 -31.89 18.55
CA ARG A 266 41.81 -33.35 18.71
C ARG A 266 42.29 -34.13 17.48
N ARG A 267 42.05 -33.64 16.25
CA ARG A 267 42.55 -34.28 15.03
C ARG A 267 44.08 -34.23 14.95
N VAL A 268 44.68 -33.09 15.30
CA VAL A 268 46.15 -32.96 15.34
C VAL A 268 46.75 -33.82 16.46
N ALA A 269 46.13 -33.88 17.64
CA ALA A 269 46.56 -34.77 18.72
C ALA A 269 46.47 -36.25 18.35
N ARG A 270 45.44 -36.68 17.59
CA ARG A 270 45.33 -38.05 17.04
C ARG A 270 46.38 -38.36 15.97
N SER A 271 46.77 -37.38 15.15
CA SER A 271 47.81 -37.58 14.13
C SER A 271 49.24 -37.62 14.71
N LYS A 272 49.41 -37.12 15.93
CA LYS A 272 50.68 -37.14 16.68
C LYS A 272 50.70 -38.22 17.78
N GLY A 273 49.90 -39.28 17.63
CA GLY A 273 49.86 -40.37 18.60
C GLY A 273 51.26 -40.90 18.95
N LEU A 274 51.57 -40.84 20.25
CA LEU A 274 51.94 -42.05 20.99
C LEU A 274 50.75 -43.03 20.94
#